data_AF-A0A316QHU0-F1
#
_entry.id   AF-A0A316QHU0-F1
#
_cell.length_a   1.000
_cell.length_b   1.000
_cell.length_c   1.000
_cell.angle_alpha   90.00
_cell.angle_beta   90.00
_cell.angle_gamma   90.00
#
_symmetry.space_group_name_H-M   'P 1'
#
loop_
_entity.id
_entity.type
_entity.pdbx_description
1 polymer ?
#
loop_
_entity_poly.entity_id
_entity_poly.type
_entity_poly.pdbx_seq_one_letter_code
_entity_poly.pdbx_strand_id
1 'polypeptide(L)'
;MKSYKQNFQDNLNAEIIGFREKIMAQPAQEIYDDAYRIHFYEFMYDYLGSEKFSTAEYKAFLEADKTFIDNLWRQSLDWEDFNVGNLIDASLLVDAYMRDYAAHPVPDCM
;
A
#
# COMPACT_ATOMS: atom_id res chain seq x y z
N MET A 1 -5.30 18.30 -15.93
CA MET A 1 -4.87 16.90 -15.83
C MET A 1 -3.93 16.80 -14.65
N LYS A 2 -4.19 15.92 -13.68
CA LYS A 2 -3.33 15.75 -12.50
C LYS A 2 -2.06 14.99 -12.89
N SER A 3 -0.96 15.22 -12.16
CA SER A 3 0.28 14.45 -12.35
C SER A 3 0.11 13.03 -11.80
N TYR A 4 0.95 12.07 -12.24
CA TYR A 4 0.95 10.72 -11.68
C TYR A 4 1.17 10.73 -10.17
N LYS A 5 2.09 11.57 -9.67
CA LYS A 5 2.29 11.75 -8.23
C LYS A 5 1.02 12.21 -7.51
N GLN A 6 0.31 13.20 -8.05
CA GLN A 6 -0.92 13.70 -7.41
C GLN A 6 -2.01 12.63 -7.41
N ASN A 7 -2.20 11.91 -8.52
CA ASN A 7 -3.17 10.82 -8.59
C ASN A 7 -2.82 9.69 -7.60
N PHE A 8 -1.53 9.36 -7.47
CA PHE A 8 -1.06 8.39 -6.49
C PHE A 8 -1.40 8.82 -5.07
N GLN A 9 -1.09 10.07 -4.71
CA GLN A 9 -1.41 10.63 -3.38
C GLN A 9 -2.93 10.65 -3.12
N ASP A 10 -3.73 11.02 -4.10
CA ASP A 10 -5.20 11.03 -3.96
C ASP A 10 -5.75 9.62 -3.72
N ASN A 11 -5.24 8.60 -4.42
CA ASN A 11 -5.63 7.20 -4.21
C ASN A 11 -5.16 6.68 -2.85
N LEU A 12 -3.92 6.99 -2.46
CA LEU A 12 -3.35 6.61 -1.16
C LEU A 12 -4.19 7.19 -0.01
N ASN A 13 -4.59 8.47 -0.12
CA ASN A 13 -5.48 9.14 0.82
C ASN A 13 -6.87 8.48 0.87
N ALA A 14 -7.44 8.17 -0.29
CA ALA A 14 -8.75 7.53 -0.36
C ALA A 14 -8.73 6.13 0.29
N GLU A 15 -7.67 5.37 0.05
CA GLU A 15 -7.49 4.04 0.64
C GLU A 15 -7.39 4.09 2.16
N ILE A 16 -6.52 4.94 2.72
CA ILE A 16 -6.36 5.02 4.18
C ILE A 16 -7.62 5.54 4.87
N ILE A 17 -8.35 6.48 4.25
CA ILE A 17 -9.63 6.98 4.78
C ILE A 17 -10.65 5.84 4.81
N GLY A 18 -10.83 5.13 3.68
CA GLY A 18 -11.76 4.01 3.61
C GLY A 18 -11.39 2.87 4.55
N PHE A 19 -10.10 2.62 4.78
CA PHE A 19 -9.64 1.64 5.77
C PHE A 19 -10.00 2.09 7.20
N ARG A 20 -9.66 3.33 7.60
CA ARG A 20 -9.97 3.87 8.93
C ARG A 20 -11.46 3.87 9.22
N GLU A 21 -12.30 4.24 8.26
CA GLU A 21 -13.76 4.20 8.38
C GLU A 21 -14.26 2.78 8.66
N LYS A 22 -13.71 1.77 7.97
CA LYS A 22 -14.05 0.36 8.21
C LYS A 22 -13.64 -0.10 9.62
N ILE A 23 -12.41 0.21 10.04
CA ILE A 23 -11.92 -0.12 11.39
C ILE A 23 -12.78 0.53 12.47
N MET A 24 -13.13 1.81 12.33
CA MET A 24 -13.98 2.51 13.31
C MET A 24 -15.41 1.96 13.38
N ALA A 25 -15.89 1.26 12.35
CA ALA A 25 -17.19 0.61 12.35
C ALA A 25 -17.18 -0.79 13.01
N GLN A 26 -16.00 -1.34 13.32
CA GLN A 26 -15.86 -2.65 13.95
C GLN A 26 -16.07 -2.58 15.48
N PRO A 27 -16.46 -3.70 16.12
CA PRO A 27 -16.40 -3.85 17.56
C PRO A 27 -14.97 -3.70 18.11
N ALA A 28 -14.84 -3.21 19.35
CA ALA A 28 -13.54 -2.98 19.97
C ALA A 28 -12.63 -4.22 20.04
N GLN A 29 -13.19 -5.42 20.16
CA GLN A 29 -12.42 -6.66 20.16
C GLN A 29 -11.81 -6.95 18.78
N GLU A 30 -12.58 -6.76 17.71
CA GLU A 30 -12.07 -6.95 16.34
C GLU A 30 -10.97 -5.94 16.02
N ILE A 31 -11.11 -4.69 16.48
CA ILE A 31 -10.05 -3.66 16.36
C ILE A 31 -8.77 -4.10 17.07
N TYR A 32 -8.88 -4.69 18.26
CA TYR A 32 -7.73 -5.20 19.01
C TYR A 32 -7.05 -6.36 18.27
N ASP A 33 -7.84 -7.28 17.71
CA ASP A 33 -7.34 -8.42 16.96
C ASP A 33 -6.67 -7.96 15.64
N ASP A 34 -7.17 -6.88 15.02
CA ASP A 34 -6.61 -6.27 13.81
C ASP A 34 -5.46 -5.28 14.07
N ALA A 35 -5.00 -5.09 15.32
CA ALA A 35 -4.03 -4.07 15.69
C ALA A 35 -2.76 -4.08 14.83
N TYR A 36 -2.23 -5.27 14.50
CA TYR A 36 -1.05 -5.39 13.65
C TYR A 36 -1.28 -4.88 12.22
N ARG A 37 -2.43 -5.21 11.62
CA ARG A 37 -2.82 -4.70 10.29
C ARG A 37 -3.05 -3.19 10.32
N ILE A 38 -3.65 -2.66 11.39
CA ILE A 38 -3.83 -1.21 11.56
C ILE A 38 -2.46 -0.52 11.59
N HIS A 39 -1.51 -1.02 12.39
CA HIS A 39 -0.16 -0.49 12.43
C HIS A 39 0.56 -0.57 11.08
N PHE A 40 0.38 -1.67 10.34
CA PHE A 40 0.90 -1.80 8.99
C PHE A 40 0.35 -0.69 8.07
N TYR A 41 -0.97 -0.49 8.06
CA TYR A 41 -1.61 0.49 7.18
C TYR A 41 -1.17 1.91 7.46
N GLU A 42 -1.12 2.30 8.74
CA GLU A 42 -0.68 3.63 9.16
C GLU A 42 0.78 3.87 8.79
N PHE A 43 1.65 2.89 9.06
CA PHE A 43 3.07 2.99 8.73
C PHE A 43 3.32 3.07 7.22
N MET A 44 2.67 2.20 6.43
CA MET A 44 2.85 2.20 4.98
C MET A 44 2.25 3.44 4.32
N TYR A 45 1.16 3.99 4.84
CA TYR A 45 0.62 5.28 4.38
C TYR A 45 1.67 6.40 4.54
N ASP A 46 2.28 6.51 5.73
CA ASP A 46 3.30 7.52 6.00
C ASP A 46 4.56 7.30 5.14
N TYR A 47 5.02 6.04 5.04
CA TYR A 47 6.16 5.66 4.22
C TYR A 47 5.95 6.06 2.75
N LEU A 48 4.89 5.54 2.12
CA LEU A 48 4.56 5.80 0.71
C LEU A 48 4.29 7.29 0.44
N GLY A 49 3.70 8.01 1.40
CA GLY A 49 3.43 9.44 1.29
C GLY A 49 4.70 10.30 1.35
N SER A 50 5.71 9.85 2.10
CA SER A 50 7.00 10.53 2.25
C SER A 50 7.98 10.24 1.12
N GLU A 51 7.84 9.07 0.47
CA GLU A 51 8.82 8.61 -0.50
C GLU A 51 8.81 9.34 -1.84
N LYS A 52 9.98 9.33 -2.49
CA LYS A 52 10.19 9.96 -3.79
C LYS A 52 10.39 8.92 -4.88
N PHE A 53 9.28 8.33 -5.32
CA PHE A 53 9.27 7.46 -6.49
C PHE A 53 9.55 8.20 -7.79
N SER A 54 10.04 7.47 -8.78
CA SER A 54 10.14 7.89 -10.18
C SER A 54 8.75 7.95 -10.84
N THR A 55 8.67 8.63 -11.97
CA THR A 55 7.43 8.69 -12.77
C THR A 55 6.94 7.30 -13.19
N ALA A 56 7.85 6.37 -13.48
CA ALA A 56 7.50 5.01 -13.88
C ALA A 56 6.88 4.22 -12.73
N GLU A 57 7.42 4.35 -11.52
CA GLU A 57 6.88 3.69 -10.32
C GLU A 57 5.53 4.27 -9.91
N TYR A 58 5.35 5.60 -9.96
CA TYR A 58 4.02 6.20 -9.74
C TYR A 58 3.00 5.68 -10.75
N LYS A 59 3.41 5.49 -12.00
CA LYS A 59 2.55 4.95 -13.04
C LYS A 59 2.21 3.48 -12.77
N ALA A 60 3.21 2.66 -12.40
CA ALA A 60 3.02 1.26 -12.07
C ALA A 60 2.05 1.06 -10.90
N PHE A 61 2.17 1.87 -9.83
CA PHE A 61 1.18 1.88 -8.76
C PHE A 61 -0.23 2.12 -9.31
N LEU A 62 -0.41 3.16 -10.13
CA LEU A 62 -1.72 3.55 -10.65
C LEU A 62 -2.34 2.54 -11.64
N GLU A 63 -1.54 1.73 -12.31
CA GLU A 63 -2.00 0.69 -13.24
C GLU A 63 -2.36 -0.63 -12.52
N ALA A 64 -1.80 -0.86 -11.34
CA ALA A 64 -1.93 -2.11 -10.60
C ALA A 64 -3.32 -2.36 -10.02
N ASP A 65 -3.74 -1.48 -9.12
CA ASP A 65 -5.09 -1.38 -8.54
C ASP A 65 -5.07 -0.14 -7.64
N LYS A 66 -6.23 0.41 -7.28
CA LYS A 66 -6.34 1.56 -6.36
C LYS A 66 -6.13 1.20 -4.89
N THR A 67 -5.83 -0.06 -4.56
CA THR A 67 -5.65 -0.58 -3.20
C THR A 67 -4.19 -0.97 -2.92
N PHE A 68 -3.30 0.02 -2.94
CA PHE A 68 -1.85 -0.18 -2.85
C PHE A 68 -1.44 -0.83 -1.52
N ILE A 69 -1.96 -0.29 -0.41
CA ILE A 69 -1.60 -0.76 0.93
C ILE A 69 -2.19 -2.14 1.20
N ASP A 70 -3.40 -2.45 0.71
CA ASP A 70 -3.97 -3.80 0.83
C ASP A 70 -3.14 -4.85 0.08
N ASN A 71 -2.65 -4.51 -1.11
CA ASN A 71 -1.79 -5.42 -1.87
C ASN A 71 -0.44 -5.64 -1.17
N LEU A 72 0.18 -4.58 -0.68
CA LEU A 72 1.41 -4.68 0.10
C LEU A 72 1.19 -5.49 1.39
N TRP A 73 0.06 -5.30 2.06
CA TRP A 73 -0.33 -6.07 3.24
C TRP A 73 -0.38 -7.57 2.91
N ARG A 74 -1.12 -7.96 1.87
CA ARG A 74 -1.21 -9.37 1.45
C ARG A 74 0.15 -9.96 1.13
N GLN A 75 1.01 -9.22 0.43
CA GLN A 75 2.34 -9.69 0.08
C GLN A 75 3.24 -9.82 1.33
N SER A 76 3.08 -8.94 2.32
CA SER A 76 3.83 -9.01 3.57
C SER A 76 3.51 -10.26 4.40
N LEU A 77 2.32 -10.84 4.25
CA LEU A 77 1.92 -12.07 4.95
C LEU A 77 2.73 -13.30 4.50
N ASP A 78 3.36 -13.25 3.33
CA ASP A 78 4.22 -14.31 2.83
C ASP A 78 5.66 -14.22 3.39
N TRP A 79 5.96 -13.20 4.21
CA TRP A 79 7.31 -12.93 4.73
C TRP A 79 7.38 -13.33 6.21
N GLU A 80 8.22 -14.32 6.52
CA GLU A 80 8.34 -14.85 7.89
C GLU A 80 8.82 -13.83 8.93
N ASP A 81 9.70 -12.90 8.51
CA ASP A 81 10.39 -11.96 9.41
C ASP A 81 10.03 -10.48 9.14
N PHE A 82 8.88 -10.19 8.52
CA PHE A 82 8.50 -8.80 8.24
C PHE A 82 8.17 -8.01 9.52
N ASN A 83 8.86 -6.90 9.74
CA ASN A 83 8.64 -6.04 10.89
C ASN A 83 7.94 -4.74 10.50
N VAL A 84 6.67 -4.62 10.89
CA VAL A 84 5.92 -3.35 10.78
C VAL A 84 6.68 -2.24 11.51
N GLY A 85 6.88 -1.10 10.83
CA GLY A 85 7.66 0.02 11.35
C GLY A 85 9.13 0.02 10.94
N ASN A 86 9.64 -1.06 10.34
CA ASN A 86 11.01 -1.11 9.82
C ASN A 86 11.05 -0.56 8.39
N LEU A 87 11.84 0.50 8.18
CA LEU A 87 11.99 1.15 6.88
C LEU A 87 12.65 0.25 5.82
N ILE A 88 13.56 -0.64 6.23
CA ILE A 88 14.22 -1.58 5.32
C ILE A 88 13.20 -2.59 4.82
N ASP A 89 12.40 -3.18 5.72
CA ASP A 89 11.38 -4.16 5.35
C ASP A 89 10.31 -3.55 4.45
N ALA A 90 9.85 -2.32 4.76
CA ALA A 90 8.93 -1.59 3.89
C ALA A 90 9.50 -1.31 2.49
N SER A 91 10.76 -0.87 2.43
CA SER A 91 11.44 -0.64 1.14
C SER A 91 11.55 -1.93 0.34
N LEU A 92 11.97 -3.03 0.96
CA LEU A 92 12.10 -4.32 0.29
C LEU A 92 10.74 -4.84 -0.19
N LEU A 93 9.67 -4.64 0.60
CA LEU A 93 8.32 -5.05 0.24
C LEU A 93 7.80 -4.26 -0.97
N VAL A 94 7.99 -2.94 -0.99
CA VAL A 94 7.62 -2.10 -2.15
C VAL A 94 8.44 -2.48 -3.38
N ASP A 95 9.75 -2.75 -3.22
CA ASP A 95 10.60 -3.22 -4.32
C ASP A 95 10.15 -4.59 -4.86
N ALA A 96 9.69 -5.49 -3.99
CA ALA A 96 9.14 -6.78 -4.39
C ALA A 96 7.83 -6.61 -5.15
N TYR A 97 6.91 -5.83 -4.59
CA TYR A 97 5.64 -5.47 -5.24
C TYR A 97 5.85 -4.87 -6.63
N MET A 98 6.78 -3.91 -6.75
CA MET A 98 7.14 -3.28 -8.01
C MET A 98 7.72 -4.26 -9.02
N ARG A 99 8.55 -5.20 -8.57
CA ARG A 99 9.12 -6.24 -9.44
C ARG A 99 8.06 -7.19 -9.96
N ASP A 100 7.15 -7.62 -9.11
CA ASP A 100 6.08 -8.55 -9.49
C ASP A 100 5.09 -7.89 -10.47
N TYR A 101 4.82 -6.60 -10.28
CA TYR A 101 4.02 -5.79 -11.21
C TYR A 101 4.76 -5.43 -12.51
N ALA A 102 6.05 -5.12 -12.45
CA ALA A 102 6.86 -4.89 -13.64
C ALA A 102 7.03 -6.18 -14.48
N ALA A 103 6.97 -7.35 -13.83
CA ALA A 103 7.00 -8.65 -14.50
C ALA A 103 5.68 -9.00 -15.19
N HIS A 104 4.54 -8.48 -14.70
CA HIS A 104 3.22 -8.69 -15.26
C HIS A 104 2.49 -7.34 -15.33
N PRO A 105 2.81 -6.46 -16.32
CA PRO A 105 1.92 -5.36 -16.61
C PRO A 105 0.56 -6.00 -16.88
N VAL A 106 -0.46 -5.62 -16.09
CA VAL A 106 -1.84 -6.05 -16.32
C VAL A 106 -2.07 -5.90 -17.82
N PRO A 107 -2.43 -6.98 -18.54
CA PRO A 107 -2.72 -6.84 -19.96
C PRO A 107 -3.72 -5.70 -20.08
N ASP A 108 -3.41 -4.74 -20.94
CA ASP A 108 -4.28 -3.63 -21.28
C ASP A 108 -5.57 -4.26 -21.85
N CYS A 109 -6.50 -4.59 -20.97
CA CYS A 109 -7.78 -5.15 -21.31
C CYS A 109 -8.57 -3.97 -21.90
N MET A 110 -8.55 -3.89 -23.23
CA MET A 110 -9.41 -3.04 -24.05
C MET A 110 -10.86 -3.01 -23.58
#